data_AF-A0A929CRZ6-F1
#
_entry.id   AF-A0A929CRZ6-F1
#
_cell.length_a   1.000
_cell.length_b   1.000
_cell.length_c   1.000
_cell.angle_alpha   90.00
_cell.angle_beta   90.00
_cell.angle_gamma   90.00
#
_symmetry.space_group_name_H-M   'P 1'
#
loop_
_entity.id
_entity.type
_entity.pdbx_description
1 polymer ?
#
loop_
_entity_poly.entity_id
_entity_poly.type
_entity_poly.pdbx_seq_one_letter_code
_entity_poly.pdbx_strand_id
1 'polypeptide(L)'
;MKKLYLFIAIFIVLVSCQTDNKQSEYVLVIQGGAGYGAKKDLSPEREQAYIETLTKVLETGAEILKNNGSSLDAVEASIRIMEDSPLFNAGKGAVFNEKGGNEMDASIMDGKDLNAGAVACVSTVSYTHLT
;
A
#
# COMPACT_ATOMS: atom_id res chain seq x y z
N MET A 1 15.77 15.42 53.16
CA MET A 1 15.33 16.46 52.19
C MET A 1 16.04 16.35 50.84
N LYS A 2 17.37 16.30 50.75
CA LYS A 2 18.10 16.17 49.45
C LYS A 2 17.70 14.95 48.60
N LYS A 3 17.46 13.77 49.21
CA LYS A 3 16.98 12.57 48.50
C LYS A 3 15.56 12.73 47.93
N LEU A 4 14.71 13.56 48.55
CA LEU A 4 13.34 13.84 48.07
C LEU A 4 13.38 14.72 46.82
N TYR A 5 14.24 15.75 46.80
CA TYR A 5 14.45 16.59 45.61
C TYR A 5 15.04 15.81 44.44
N LEU A 6 15.93 14.84 44.71
CA LEU A 6 16.48 13.97 43.65
C LEU A 6 15.41 13.07 43.04
N PHE A 7 14.51 12.50 43.87
CA PHE A 7 13.39 11.70 43.38
C PHE A 7 12.39 12.51 42.55
N ILE A 8 12.08 13.74 42.99
CA ILE A 8 11.20 14.65 42.25
C ILE A 8 11.83 15.04 40.91
N ALA A 9 13.14 15.30 40.87
CA ALA A 9 13.85 15.62 39.63
C ALA A 9 13.85 14.44 38.63
N ILE A 10 14.08 13.21 39.10
CA ILE A 10 14.02 12.00 38.26
C ILE A 10 12.60 11.78 37.72
N PHE A 11 11.58 11.98 38.56
CA PHE A 11 10.19 11.84 38.14
C PHE A 11 9.79 12.88 37.09
N ILE A 12 10.23 14.14 37.23
CA ILE A 12 9.99 15.19 36.24
C ILE A 12 10.69 14.87 34.91
N VAL A 13 11.93 14.37 34.93
CA VAL A 13 12.65 13.97 33.71
C VAL A 13 11.95 12.81 32.99
N LEU A 14 11.42 11.83 33.75
CA LEU A 14 10.66 10.71 33.18
C LEU A 14 9.31 11.17 32.59
N VAL A 15 8.64 12.14 33.20
CA VAL A 15 7.37 12.70 32.69
C VAL A 15 7.59 13.63 31.49
N SER A 16 8.70 14.39 31.45
CA SER A 16 9.08 15.23 30.29
C SER A 16 9.61 14.43 29.10
N CYS A 17 9.90 13.14 29.27
CA CYS A 17 10.22 12.23 28.16
C CYS A 17 8.96 11.59 27.58
N GLN A 18 7.90 12.38 27.39
CA GLN A 18 6.83 12.03 26.47
C GLN A 18 7.32 12.41 25.07
N THR A 19 7.67 11.40 24.28
CA THR A 19 7.94 11.58 22.86
C THR A 19 6.71 12.21 22.22
N ASP A 20 6.85 13.43 21.71
CA ASP A 20 5.87 14.03 20.79
C ASP A 20 5.65 13.03 19.66
N ASN A 21 4.50 12.35 19.72
CA ASN A 21 4.11 11.36 18.72
C ASN A 21 3.61 12.14 17.50
N LYS A 22 4.54 12.81 16.82
CA LYS A 22 4.26 13.63 15.66
C LYS A 22 3.95 12.67 14.52
N GLN A 23 2.67 12.34 14.39
CA GLN A 23 2.18 11.48 13.33
C GLN A 23 2.55 12.11 11.99
N SER A 24 3.32 11.38 11.19
CA SER A 24 3.75 11.85 9.88
C SER A 24 2.51 12.11 9.02
N GLU A 25 2.40 13.31 8.44
CA GLU A 25 1.37 13.58 7.45
C GLU A 25 1.66 12.73 6.21
N TYR A 26 0.67 11.98 5.74
CA TYR A 26 0.80 11.12 4.58
C TYR A 26 -0.36 11.34 3.61
N VAL A 27 -0.07 11.10 2.33
CA VAL A 27 -1.08 11.00 1.27
C VAL A 27 -0.80 9.71 0.53
N LEU A 28 -1.79 8.83 0.48
CA LEU A 28 -1.76 7.60 -0.31
C LEU A 28 -2.70 7.77 -1.50
N VAL A 29 -2.20 7.52 -2.70
CA VAL A 29 -2.96 7.57 -3.95
C VAL A 29 -2.82 6.23 -4.64
N ILE A 30 -3.95 5.68 -5.11
CA ILE A 30 -4.01 4.41 -5.84
C ILE A 30 -4.76 4.59 -7.15
N GLN A 31 -4.49 3.74 -8.14
CA GLN A 31 -5.19 3.72 -9.42
C GLN A 31 -5.33 2.28 -9.92
N GLY A 32 -6.50 1.90 -10.44
CA GLY A 32 -6.83 0.54 -10.89
C GLY A 32 -6.86 0.34 -12.41
N GLY A 33 -6.27 1.26 -13.16
CA GLY A 33 -6.31 1.36 -14.62
C GLY A 33 -7.16 2.54 -15.09
N ALA A 34 -6.73 3.18 -16.17
CA ALA A 34 -7.51 4.19 -16.89
C ALA A 34 -7.79 3.69 -18.31
N GLY A 35 -9.00 3.94 -18.83
CA GLY A 35 -9.33 3.59 -20.22
C GLY A 35 -10.65 2.83 -20.36
N TYR A 36 -10.61 1.71 -21.08
CA TYR A 36 -11.78 1.10 -21.72
C TYR A 36 -12.82 0.57 -20.71
N GLY A 37 -14.02 1.14 -20.79
CA GLY A 37 -15.16 0.83 -19.92
C GLY A 37 -16.08 2.04 -19.90
N ALA A 38 -17.03 2.11 -20.84
CA ALA A 38 -18.03 3.17 -20.76
C ALA A 38 -18.79 2.99 -19.44
N LYS A 39 -19.12 4.07 -18.72
CA LYS A 39 -20.01 4.02 -17.54
C LYS A 39 -21.28 3.19 -17.79
N LYS A 40 -21.70 3.07 -19.05
CA LYS A 40 -22.86 2.28 -19.49
C LYS A 40 -22.67 0.76 -19.31
N ASP A 41 -21.44 0.28 -19.29
CA ASP A 41 -21.09 -1.15 -19.18
C ASP A 41 -20.74 -1.55 -17.72
N LEU A 42 -20.76 -0.60 -16.80
CA LEU A 42 -20.53 -0.82 -15.37
C LEU A 42 -21.88 -1.00 -14.68
N SER A 43 -22.20 -2.24 -14.30
CA SER A 43 -23.38 -2.48 -13.48
C SER A 43 -23.18 -1.90 -12.07
N PRO A 44 -24.26 -1.55 -11.35
CA PRO A 44 -24.15 -1.06 -9.97
C PRO A 44 -23.38 -2.02 -9.06
N GLU A 45 -23.53 -3.33 -9.26
CA GLU A 45 -22.84 -4.36 -8.49
C GLU A 45 -21.33 -4.36 -8.77
N ARG A 46 -20.94 -4.19 -10.04
CA ARG A 46 -19.53 -4.07 -10.41
C ARG A 46 -18.92 -2.77 -9.89
N GLU A 47 -19.63 -1.66 -10.01
CA GLU A 47 -19.20 -0.37 -9.44
C GLU A 47 -18.96 -0.49 -7.94
N GLN A 48 -19.92 -1.08 -7.22
CA GLN A 48 -19.82 -1.32 -5.79
C GLN A 48 -18.62 -2.21 -5.45
N ALA A 49 -18.38 -3.29 -6.19
CA ALA A 49 -17.23 -4.16 -5.99
C ALA A 49 -15.88 -3.44 -6.19
N TYR A 50 -15.79 -2.53 -7.18
CA TYR A 50 -14.61 -1.67 -7.35
C TYR A 50 -14.43 -0.72 -6.16
N ILE A 51 -15.50 -0.04 -5.72
CA ILE A 51 -15.45 0.89 -4.59
C ILE A 51 -15.01 0.17 -3.32
N GLU A 52 -15.59 -0.98 -3.01
CA GLU A 52 -15.25 -1.78 -1.82
C GLU A 52 -13.79 -2.23 -1.85
N THR A 53 -13.32 -2.71 -3.01
CA THR A 53 -11.95 -3.17 -3.13
C THR A 53 -10.96 -2.00 -3.03
N LEU A 54 -11.20 -0.88 -3.72
CA LEU A 54 -10.35 0.31 -3.64
C LEU A 54 -10.32 0.92 -2.23
N THR A 55 -11.46 0.91 -1.53
CA THR A 55 -11.55 1.33 -0.12
C THR A 55 -10.66 0.45 0.74
N LYS A 56 -10.76 -0.88 0.60
CA LYS A 56 -9.90 -1.82 1.34
C LYS A 56 -8.41 -1.62 1.05
N VAL A 57 -8.04 -1.34 -0.22
CA VAL A 57 -6.65 -1.05 -0.62
C VAL A 57 -6.13 0.19 0.08
N LEU A 58 -6.91 1.28 0.11
CA LEU A 58 -6.56 2.52 0.78
C LEU A 58 -6.47 2.35 2.29
N GLU A 59 -7.44 1.67 2.91
CA GLU A 59 -7.46 1.43 4.35
C GLU A 59 -6.25 0.62 4.80
N THR A 60 -5.87 -0.42 4.05
CA THR A 60 -4.72 -1.27 4.38
C THR A 60 -3.41 -0.47 4.35
N GLY A 61 -3.16 0.30 3.27
CA GLY A 61 -1.96 1.11 3.17
C GLY A 61 -1.94 2.26 4.20
N ALA A 62 -3.09 2.89 4.44
CA ALA A 62 -3.23 3.94 5.45
C ALA A 62 -2.99 3.42 6.87
N GLU A 63 -3.40 2.20 7.20
CA GLU A 63 -3.14 1.58 8.49
C GLU A 63 -1.63 1.40 8.74
N ILE A 64 -0.88 0.94 7.73
CA ILE A 64 0.58 0.81 7.80
C ILE A 64 1.23 2.17 8.05
N LEU A 65 0.87 3.19 7.27
CA LEU A 65 1.41 4.55 7.41
C LEU A 65 1.06 5.17 8.77
N LYS A 66 -0.18 4.99 9.23
CA LYS A 66 -0.65 5.45 10.54
C LYS A 66 0.16 4.84 11.69
N ASN A 67 0.62 3.61 11.53
CA ASN A 67 1.42 2.89 12.52
C ASN A 67 2.94 3.09 12.34
N ASN A 68 3.35 4.15 11.64
CA ASN A 68 4.75 4.49 11.32
C ASN A 68 5.49 3.42 10.50
N GLY A 69 4.76 2.61 9.74
CA GLY A 69 5.34 1.74 8.71
C GLY A 69 5.91 2.55 7.54
N SER A 70 6.74 1.92 6.71
CA SER A 70 7.35 2.62 5.58
C SER A 70 6.37 2.85 4.43
N SER A 71 6.66 3.83 3.58
CA SER A 71 5.91 4.03 2.32
C SER A 71 6.02 2.82 1.40
N LEU A 72 7.15 2.11 1.44
CA LEU A 72 7.38 0.92 0.64
C LEU A 72 6.44 -0.22 1.09
N ASP A 73 6.37 -0.48 2.40
CA ASP A 73 5.46 -1.49 2.96
C ASP A 73 3.99 -1.17 2.65
N ALA A 74 3.62 0.11 2.75
CA ALA A 74 2.25 0.56 2.47
C ALA A 74 1.86 0.33 1.00
N VAL A 75 2.75 0.69 0.06
CA VAL A 75 2.52 0.49 -1.38
C VAL A 75 2.49 -0.99 -1.74
N GLU A 76 3.42 -1.78 -1.21
CA GLU A 76 3.47 -3.24 -1.40
C GLU A 76 2.14 -3.90 -0.95
N ALA A 77 1.69 -3.61 0.27
CA ALA A 77 0.46 -4.17 0.80
C ALA A 77 -0.78 -3.75 -0.01
N SER A 78 -0.83 -2.49 -0.46
CA SER A 78 -1.89 -1.99 -1.33
C SER A 78 -1.91 -2.70 -2.68
N ILE A 79 -0.77 -2.82 -3.37
CA ILE A 79 -0.66 -3.49 -4.68
C ILE A 79 -1.02 -4.97 -4.57
N ARG A 80 -0.63 -5.65 -3.48
CA ARG A 80 -0.97 -7.06 -3.26
C ARG A 80 -2.47 -7.33 -3.31
N ILE A 81 -3.28 -6.46 -2.70
CA ILE A 81 -4.75 -6.58 -2.73
C ILE A 81 -5.28 -6.36 -4.14
N MET A 82 -4.66 -5.45 -4.91
CA MET A 82 -5.06 -5.18 -6.29
C MET A 82 -4.72 -6.37 -7.20
N GLU A 83 -3.53 -6.94 -7.09
CA GLU A 83 -3.12 -8.15 -7.83
C GLU A 83 -3.94 -9.39 -7.44
N ASP A 84 -4.38 -9.49 -6.18
CA ASP A 84 -5.24 -10.57 -5.71
C ASP A 84 -6.70 -10.44 -6.16
N SER A 85 -7.10 -9.28 -6.67
CA SER A 85 -8.47 -9.02 -7.11
C SER A 85 -8.62 -9.28 -8.61
N PRO A 86 -9.60 -10.08 -9.04
CA PRO A 86 -9.88 -10.27 -10.46
C PRO A 86 -10.47 -9.02 -11.15
N LEU A 87 -10.74 -7.94 -10.38
CA LEU A 87 -11.32 -6.71 -10.90
C LEU A 87 -10.30 -5.83 -11.65
N PHE A 88 -9.01 -5.98 -11.36
CA PHE A 88 -7.95 -5.14 -11.93
C PHE A 88 -7.09 -5.95 -12.89
N ASN A 89 -6.60 -5.29 -13.93
CA ASN A 89 -5.67 -5.89 -14.88
C ASN A 89 -4.25 -5.98 -14.28
N ALA A 90 -4.08 -6.84 -13.28
CA ALA A 90 -2.83 -7.18 -12.64
C ALA A 90 -2.99 -8.52 -11.89
N GLY A 91 -1.91 -9.28 -11.72
CA GLY A 91 -1.94 -10.55 -10.98
C GLY A 91 -3.05 -11.49 -11.48
N LYS A 92 -3.98 -11.86 -10.60
CA LYS A 92 -5.08 -12.79 -10.90
C LYS A 92 -6.07 -12.27 -11.95
N GLY A 93 -6.17 -10.95 -12.12
CA GLY A 93 -7.03 -10.32 -13.13
C GLY A 93 -6.30 -9.96 -14.42
N ALA A 94 -5.05 -10.40 -14.60
CA ALA A 94 -4.26 -10.11 -15.79
C ALA A 94 -4.98 -10.52 -17.09
N VAL A 95 -4.91 -9.65 -18.09
CA VAL A 95 -5.43 -9.92 -19.42
C VAL A 95 -4.57 -10.94 -20.18
N PHE A 96 -5.16 -11.55 -21.20
CA PHE A 96 -4.48 -12.52 -22.05
C PHE A 96 -3.71 -11.84 -23.18
N ASN A 97 -2.54 -12.40 -23.51
CA ASN A 97 -1.83 -12.13 -24.75
C ASN A 97 -2.47 -12.86 -25.94
N GLU A 98 -1.94 -12.64 -27.14
CA GLU A 98 -2.45 -13.24 -28.38
C GLU A 98 -2.46 -14.79 -28.37
N LYS A 99 -1.60 -15.41 -27.54
CA LYS A 99 -1.46 -16.85 -27.40
C LYS A 99 -2.38 -17.43 -26.30
N GLY A 100 -3.20 -16.58 -25.66
CA GLY A 100 -4.10 -16.99 -24.60
C GLY A 100 -3.41 -17.23 -23.25
N GLY A 101 -2.17 -16.75 -23.06
CA GLY A 101 -1.45 -16.78 -21.79
C GLY A 101 -1.43 -15.42 -21.10
N ASN A 102 -0.99 -15.37 -19.84
CA ASN A 102 -0.76 -14.12 -19.10
C ASN A 102 0.74 -13.86 -19.00
N GLU A 103 1.14 -12.64 -19.32
CA GLU A 103 2.50 -12.12 -19.16
C GLU A 103 2.36 -10.79 -18.42
N MET A 104 3.01 -10.68 -17.27
CA MET A 104 2.84 -9.57 -16.35
C MET A 104 4.16 -8.85 -16.12
N ASP A 105 4.05 -7.55 -15.92
CA ASP A 105 5.15 -6.65 -15.61
C ASP A 105 4.84 -5.93 -14.30
N ALA A 106 5.87 -5.63 -13.51
CA ALA A 106 5.74 -4.77 -12.33
C ALA A 106 7.07 -4.07 -12.03
N SER A 107 6.98 -2.95 -11.31
CA SER A 107 8.14 -2.23 -10.81
C SER A 107 7.82 -1.57 -9.48
N ILE A 108 8.82 -1.44 -8.62
CA ILE A 108 8.74 -0.73 -7.34
C ILE A 108 10.00 0.08 -7.11
N MET A 109 9.88 1.21 -6.41
CA MET A 109 10.99 2.12 -6.13
C MET A 109 10.86 2.69 -4.71
N ASP A 110 11.97 2.69 -3.96
CA ASP A 110 12.10 3.46 -2.74
C ASP A 110 12.64 4.87 -3.08
N GLY A 111 11.82 5.89 -2.84
CA GLY A 111 12.20 7.28 -3.10
C GLY A 111 13.24 7.83 -2.12
N LYS A 112 13.49 7.16 -0.99
CA LYS A 112 14.46 7.61 0.03
C LYS A 112 15.90 7.50 -0.45
N ASP A 113 16.22 6.41 -1.14
CA ASP A 113 17.58 6.08 -1.59
C ASP A 113 17.68 5.81 -3.10
N LEU A 114 16.56 5.92 -3.81
CA LEU A 114 16.43 5.71 -5.25
C LEU A 114 16.64 4.26 -5.69
N ASN A 115 16.65 3.30 -4.77
CA ASN A 115 16.68 1.89 -5.12
C ASN A 115 15.37 1.48 -5.81
N ALA A 116 15.48 0.66 -6.86
CA ALA A 116 14.34 0.21 -7.64
C ALA A 116 14.52 -1.25 -8.09
N GLY A 117 13.39 -1.93 -8.29
CA GLY A 117 13.31 -3.29 -8.84
C GLY A 117 12.19 -3.39 -9.86
N ALA A 118 12.34 -4.26 -10.86
CA ALA A 118 11.34 -4.49 -11.87
C ALA A 118 11.47 -5.88 -12.49
N VAL A 119 10.33 -6.41 -12.91
CA VAL A 119 10.22 -7.64 -13.71
C VAL A 119 9.30 -7.41 -14.90
N ALA A 120 9.51 -8.20 -15.95
CA ALA A 120 8.69 -8.17 -17.15
C ALA A 120 8.48 -9.57 -17.71
N CYS A 121 7.35 -9.76 -18.40
CA CYS A 121 6.94 -10.98 -19.07
C CYS A 121 6.95 -12.23 -18.17
N VAL A 122 6.69 -12.09 -16.87
CA VAL A 122 6.60 -13.23 -15.95
C VAL A 122 5.18 -13.82 -15.97
N SER A 123 5.09 -15.14 -15.81
CA SER A 123 3.83 -15.89 -15.97
C SER A 123 3.51 -16.84 -14.82
N THR A 124 4.44 -17.07 -13.89
CA THR A 124 4.30 -18.07 -12.81
C THR A 124 4.34 -17.49 -11.40
N VAL A 125 4.56 -16.19 -11.27
CA VAL A 125 4.64 -15.52 -9.96
C VAL A 125 3.26 -15.01 -9.56
N SER A 126 2.85 -15.31 -8.32
CA SER A 126 1.53 -14.90 -7.80
C SER A 126 1.43 -13.39 -7.53
N TYR A 127 2.55 -12.75 -7.21
CA TYR A 127 2.65 -11.31 -6.91
C TYR A 127 3.79 -10.69 -7.69
N THR A 128 3.47 -10.05 -8.81
CA THR A 128 4.47 -9.58 -9.77
C THR A 128 5.34 -8.48 -9.16
N HIS A 129 4.78 -7.61 -8.31
CA HIS A 129 5.51 -6.52 -7.65
C HIS A 129 6.58 -6.93 -6.62
N LEU A 130 6.61 -8.20 -6.19
CA LEU A 130 7.58 -8.71 -5.20
C LEU A 130 8.80 -9.39 -5.81
N THR A 131 8.90 -9.39 -7.14
CA THR A 131 9.93 -10.09 -7.90
C THR A 131 11.01 -9.12 -8.35
#